data_AF-A0A7K1ER81-F1
#
_entry.id   AF-A0A7K1ER81-F1
#
_cell.length_a   1.000
_cell.length_b   1.000
_cell.length_c   1.000
_cell.angle_alpha   90.00
_cell.angle_beta   90.00
_cell.angle_gamma   90.00
#
_symmetry.space_group_name_H-M   'P 1'
#
loop_
_entity.id
_entity.type
_entity.pdbx_description
1 polymer ?
#
loop_
_entity_poly.entity_id
_entity_poly.type
_entity_poly.pdbx_seq_one_letter_code
_entity_poly.pdbx_strand_id
1 'polypeptide(L)'
;MSADLAVLEVTALLRSGTNSTAARNHLHTEDLTDFQVKQFQFIWEVATESGGHLALALDRLAEVFRAQQRQFAELRIAFASPKATANLILLLPLFAVLFSELLGLSALGASFGTALGAVSIGIGLLLLIVARISSLRMLEKAKPRETDPGAFLDAVAIGLSAGLNPKAAAAMARTKSRVLFGDEISADQLNIFWEAVKVSEQSGIALNGLLLARADALRHRLWSNHRSQLAKLSISLLIPLGLAALPAFVFLAVVPVGIGLFSAT
;
A
#
# COMPACT_ATOMS: atom_id res chain seq x y z
N MET A 1 -8.52 -16.60 4.99
CA MET A 1 -9.78 -15.84 4.80
C MET A 1 -9.44 -14.38 4.51
N SER A 2 -10.37 -13.50 4.07
CA SER A 2 -10.07 -12.06 4.00
C SER A 2 -10.39 -11.37 5.32
N ALA A 3 -9.70 -10.27 5.63
CA ALA A 3 -9.90 -9.54 6.89
C ALA A 3 -11.37 -9.12 7.12
N ASP A 4 -12.11 -8.74 6.08
CA ASP A 4 -13.53 -8.40 6.21
C ASP A 4 -14.40 -9.60 6.58
N LEU A 5 -14.11 -10.79 6.02
CA LEU A 5 -14.80 -12.03 6.36
C LEU A 5 -14.53 -12.45 7.82
N ALA A 6 -13.28 -12.34 8.27
CA ALA A 6 -12.92 -12.64 9.66
C ALA A 6 -13.68 -11.74 10.65
N VAL A 7 -13.83 -10.45 10.35
CA VAL A 7 -14.63 -9.53 11.18
C VAL A 7 -16.13 -9.86 11.10
N LEU A 8 -16.65 -10.18 9.91
CA LEU A 8 -18.06 -10.54 9.73
C LEU A 8 -18.48 -11.80 10.47
N GLU A 9 -17.59 -12.79 10.57
CA GLU A 9 -17.85 -14.00 11.36
C GLU A 9 -18.05 -13.65 12.84
N VAL A 10 -17.16 -12.84 13.42
CA VAL A 10 -17.31 -12.32 14.79
C VAL A 10 -18.60 -11.52 14.94
N THR A 11 -18.93 -10.67 13.97
CA THR A 11 -20.19 -9.91 13.97
C THR A 11 -21.43 -10.82 13.92
N ALA A 12 -21.39 -11.89 13.12
CA ALA A 12 -22.48 -12.86 13.02
C ALA A 12 -22.71 -13.60 14.36
N LEU A 13 -21.62 -13.99 15.04
CA LEU A 13 -21.69 -14.59 16.38
C LEU A 13 -22.30 -13.63 17.41
N LEU A 14 -21.95 -12.34 17.37
CA LEU A 14 -22.55 -11.35 18.26
C LEU A 14 -24.05 -11.19 17.99
N ARG A 15 -24.47 -11.17 16.72
CA ARG A 15 -25.88 -11.07 16.33
C ARG A 15 -26.68 -12.32 16.70
N SER A 16 -26.05 -13.49 16.78
CA SER A 16 -26.69 -14.73 17.26
C SER A 16 -26.82 -14.80 18.78
N GLY A 17 -26.38 -13.77 19.52
CA GLY A 17 -26.44 -13.72 20.98
C GLY A 17 -25.23 -14.35 21.68
N THR A 18 -24.16 -14.68 20.95
CA THR A 18 -22.92 -15.19 21.55
C THR A 18 -22.29 -14.13 22.44
N ASN A 19 -21.76 -14.53 23.59
CA ASN A 19 -21.01 -13.64 24.48
C ASN A 19 -19.85 -12.96 23.73
N SER A 20 -19.61 -11.67 23.98
CA SER A 20 -18.59 -10.89 23.28
C SER A 20 -17.17 -11.45 23.43
N THR A 21 -16.77 -11.92 24.61
CA THR A 21 -15.46 -12.56 24.80
C THR A 21 -15.34 -13.85 23.99
N ALA A 22 -16.41 -14.67 23.96
CA ALA A 22 -16.43 -15.90 23.17
C ALA A 22 -16.41 -15.61 21.65
N ALA A 23 -17.16 -14.61 21.19
CA ALA A 23 -17.13 -14.17 19.80
C ALA A 23 -15.74 -13.64 19.40
N ARG A 24 -15.07 -12.88 20.27
CA ARG A 24 -13.70 -12.39 20.02
C ARG A 24 -12.68 -13.50 19.82
N ASN A 25 -12.83 -14.63 20.52
CA ASN A 25 -11.92 -15.77 20.39
C ASN A 25 -12.01 -16.48 19.03
N HIS A 26 -13.07 -16.22 18.26
CA HIS A 26 -13.22 -16.72 16.89
C HIS A 26 -12.56 -15.79 15.85
N LEU A 27 -11.93 -14.69 16.27
CA LEU A 27 -11.17 -13.87 15.34
C LEU A 27 -9.90 -14.61 14.89
N HIS A 28 -9.90 -15.03 13.63
CA HIS A 28 -8.73 -15.59 12.96
C HIS A 28 -7.67 -14.50 12.69
N THR A 29 -6.81 -14.23 13.66
CA THR A 29 -5.78 -13.18 13.56
C THR A 29 -4.74 -13.45 12.47
N GLU A 30 -4.57 -14.69 12.06
CA GLU A 30 -3.70 -15.11 10.94
C GLU A 30 -4.10 -14.49 9.59
N ASP A 31 -5.36 -14.07 9.45
CA ASP A 31 -5.89 -13.43 8.25
C ASP A 31 -5.79 -11.89 8.28
N LEU A 32 -5.30 -11.32 9.39
CA LEU A 32 -5.20 -9.87 9.60
C LEU A 32 -3.74 -9.43 9.67
N THR A 33 -3.45 -8.25 9.13
CA THR A 33 -2.17 -7.57 9.38
C THR A 33 -2.12 -7.03 10.81
N ASP A 34 -0.92 -6.77 11.33
CA ASP A 34 -0.74 -6.16 12.66
C ASP A 34 -1.56 -4.85 12.82
N PHE A 35 -1.66 -4.07 11.74
CA PHE A 35 -2.47 -2.86 11.74
C PHE A 35 -3.97 -3.17 11.82
N GLN A 36 -4.46 -4.14 11.04
CA GLN A 36 -5.86 -4.55 11.08
C GLN A 36 -6.26 -5.13 12.43
N VAL A 37 -5.38 -5.89 13.09
CA VAL A 37 -5.58 -6.36 14.46
C VAL A 37 -5.75 -5.19 15.41
N LYS A 38 -4.89 -4.16 15.32
CA LYS A 38 -5.02 -2.93 16.13
C LYS A 38 -6.30 -2.15 15.82
N GLN A 39 -6.70 -2.05 14.55
CA GLN A 39 -7.96 -1.40 14.17
C GLN A 39 -9.17 -2.14 14.74
N PHE A 40 -9.18 -3.47 14.67
CA PHE A 40 -10.22 -4.28 15.29
C PHE A 40 -10.28 -4.05 16.80
N GLN A 41 -9.14 -4.11 17.49
CA GLN A 41 -9.06 -3.86 18.93
C GLN A 41 -9.53 -2.45 19.29
N PHE A 42 -9.19 -1.46 18.49
CA PHE A 42 -9.59 -0.07 18.70
C PHE A 42 -11.10 0.10 18.64
N ILE A 43 -11.74 -0.41 17.59
CA ILE A 43 -13.20 -0.36 17.43
C ILE A 43 -13.89 -1.19 18.52
N TRP A 44 -13.35 -2.37 18.84
CA TRP A 44 -13.86 -3.25 19.89
C TRP A 44 -13.88 -2.54 21.24
N GLU A 45 -12.73 -2.02 21.68
CA GLU A 45 -12.59 -1.38 22.98
C GLU A 45 -13.49 -0.16 23.11
N VAL A 46 -13.53 0.69 22.09
CA VAL A 46 -14.40 1.88 22.10
C VAL A 46 -15.87 1.48 22.18
N ALA A 47 -16.32 0.49 21.40
CA ALA A 47 -17.70 0.01 21.46
C ALA A 47 -18.04 -0.61 22.83
N THR A 48 -17.16 -1.45 23.39
CA THR A 48 -17.41 -2.10 24.68
C THR A 48 -17.38 -1.14 25.86
N GLU A 49 -16.46 -0.17 25.89
CA GLU A 49 -16.34 0.77 27.01
C GLU A 49 -17.36 1.89 26.96
N SER A 50 -17.77 2.31 25.76
CA SER A 50 -18.86 3.27 25.63
C SER A 50 -20.24 2.63 25.88
N GLY A 51 -20.35 1.30 25.82
CA GLY A 51 -21.63 0.59 25.87
C GLY A 51 -22.39 0.62 24.53
N GLY A 52 -21.68 0.89 23.42
CA GLY A 52 -22.26 0.95 22.08
C GLY A 52 -22.59 -0.42 21.48
N HIS A 53 -23.30 -0.41 20.36
CA HIS A 53 -23.67 -1.61 19.60
C HIS A 53 -22.46 -2.20 18.87
N LEU A 54 -21.78 -3.15 19.50
CA LEU A 54 -20.57 -3.77 18.97
C LEU A 54 -20.77 -4.40 17.59
N ALA A 55 -21.91 -5.05 17.34
CA ALA A 55 -22.19 -5.62 16.02
C ALA A 55 -22.20 -4.56 14.91
N LEU A 56 -22.86 -3.41 15.13
CA LEU A 56 -22.89 -2.30 14.16
C LEU A 56 -21.51 -1.68 13.95
N ALA A 57 -20.72 -1.56 15.02
CA ALA A 57 -19.34 -1.06 14.94
C ALA A 57 -18.44 -1.99 14.11
N LEU A 58 -18.59 -3.31 14.28
CA LEU A 58 -17.82 -4.29 13.52
C LEU A 58 -18.32 -4.47 12.08
N ASP A 59 -19.62 -4.31 11.80
CA ASP A 59 -20.12 -4.22 10.42
C ASP A 59 -19.45 -3.08 9.67
N ARG A 60 -19.39 -1.90 10.30
CA ARG A 60 -18.70 -0.75 9.75
C ARG A 60 -17.22 -1.03 9.51
N LEU A 61 -16.53 -1.68 10.45
CA LEU A 61 -15.13 -2.05 10.28
C LEU A 61 -14.94 -3.04 9.11
N ALA A 62 -15.82 -4.02 8.96
CA ALA A 62 -15.78 -4.96 7.85
C ALA A 62 -15.96 -4.24 6.49
N GLU A 63 -16.86 -3.26 6.41
CA GLU A 63 -16.99 -2.41 5.22
C GLU A 63 -15.70 -1.66 4.89
N VAL A 64 -15.03 -1.12 5.91
CA VAL A 64 -13.74 -0.42 5.76
C VAL A 64 -12.66 -1.38 5.25
N PHE A 65 -12.53 -2.57 5.84
CA PHE A 65 -11.56 -3.58 5.40
C PHE A 65 -11.83 -4.03 3.96
N ARG A 66 -13.10 -4.28 3.61
CA ARG A 66 -13.49 -4.65 2.25
C ARG A 66 -13.18 -3.53 1.26
N ALA A 67 -13.42 -2.27 1.63
CA ALA A 67 -13.08 -1.12 0.81
C ALA A 67 -11.56 -1.02 0.60
N GLN A 68 -10.76 -1.14 1.67
CA GLN A 68 -9.30 -1.13 1.58
C GLN A 68 -8.78 -2.27 0.69
N GLN A 69 -9.32 -3.49 0.82
CA GLN A 69 -8.91 -4.63 0.00
C GLN A 69 -9.18 -4.38 -1.50
N ARG A 70 -10.34 -3.82 -1.85
CA ARG A 70 -10.64 -3.42 -3.24
C ARG A 70 -9.62 -2.41 -3.75
N GLN A 71 -9.28 -1.41 -2.94
CA GLN A 71 -8.29 -0.39 -3.30
C GLN A 71 -6.90 -1.00 -3.52
N PHE A 72 -6.44 -1.87 -2.63
CA PHE A 72 -5.18 -2.58 -2.81
C PHE A 72 -5.15 -3.48 -4.06
N ALA A 73 -6.25 -4.15 -4.38
CA ALA A 73 -6.38 -4.95 -5.58
C ALA A 73 -6.24 -4.09 -6.85
N GLU A 74 -6.91 -2.94 -6.90
CA GLU A 74 -6.77 -1.97 -7.99
C GLU A 74 -5.33 -1.45 -8.12
N LEU A 75 -4.68 -1.11 -7.02
CA LEU A 75 -3.27 -0.67 -7.06
C LEU A 75 -2.35 -1.77 -7.57
N ARG A 76 -2.54 -3.02 -7.14
CA ARG A 76 -1.73 -4.16 -7.60
C ARG A 76 -1.83 -4.34 -9.13
N ILE A 77 -3.02 -4.15 -9.70
CA ILE A 77 -3.23 -4.19 -11.15
C ILE A 77 -2.51 -3.02 -11.82
N ALA A 78 -2.64 -1.80 -11.28
CA ALA A 78 -1.97 -0.61 -11.82
C ALA A 78 -0.43 -0.73 -11.80
N PHE A 79 0.15 -1.36 -10.78
CA PHE A 79 1.59 -1.61 -10.68
C PHE A 79 2.11 -2.70 -11.60
N ALA A 80 1.26 -3.66 -12.00
CA ALA A 80 1.69 -4.78 -12.82
C ALA A 80 2.19 -4.33 -14.20
N SER A 81 1.55 -3.31 -14.79
CA SER A 81 1.90 -2.80 -16.12
C SER A 81 3.31 -2.15 -16.18
N PRO A 82 3.66 -1.16 -15.34
CA PRO A 82 5.01 -0.58 -15.32
C PRO A 82 6.10 -1.61 -15.01
N LYS A 83 5.82 -2.56 -14.12
CA LYS A 83 6.76 -3.62 -13.75
C LYS A 83 7.05 -4.58 -14.92
N ALA A 84 6.02 -4.95 -15.68
CA ALA A 84 6.17 -5.82 -16.85
C ALA A 84 7.04 -5.16 -17.93
N THR A 85 6.78 -3.90 -18.28
CA THR A 85 7.58 -3.14 -19.25
C THR A 85 9.02 -2.97 -18.78
N ALA A 86 9.22 -2.67 -17.49
CA ALA A 86 10.56 -2.52 -16.94
C ALA A 86 11.37 -3.82 -17.01
N ASN A 87 10.74 -4.94 -16.67
CA ASN A 87 11.37 -6.26 -16.78
C ASN A 87 11.72 -6.61 -18.24
N LEU A 88 10.87 -6.27 -19.21
CA LEU A 88 11.14 -6.51 -20.62
C LEU A 88 12.38 -5.74 -21.09
N ILE A 89 12.48 -4.46 -20.75
CA ILE A 89 13.63 -3.62 -21.10
C ILE A 89 14.91 -4.14 -20.43
N LEU A 90 14.84 -4.58 -19.17
CA LEU A 90 16.00 -5.15 -18.45
C LEU A 90 16.47 -6.49 -19.01
N LEU A 91 15.57 -7.28 -19.59
CA LEU A 91 15.89 -8.56 -20.21
C LEU A 91 16.42 -8.41 -21.65
N LEU A 92 16.19 -7.26 -22.30
CA LEU A 92 16.58 -7.03 -23.68
C LEU A 92 18.09 -7.25 -23.94
N PRO A 93 19.03 -6.73 -23.12
CA PRO A 93 20.45 -6.98 -23.35
C PRO A 93 20.83 -8.46 -23.22
N LEU A 94 20.17 -9.20 -22.32
CA LEU A 94 20.41 -10.64 -22.16
C LEU A 94 19.96 -11.42 -23.39
N PHE A 95 18.80 -11.08 -23.96
CA PHE A 95 18.34 -11.66 -25.21
C PHE A 95 19.26 -11.30 -26.38
N ALA A 96 19.80 -10.09 -26.43
CA ALA A 96 20.74 -9.69 -27.48
C ALA A 96 22.06 -10.49 -27.44
N VAL A 97 22.61 -10.73 -26.24
CA VAL A 97 23.78 -11.60 -26.06
C VAL A 97 23.46 -13.05 -26.42
N LEU A 98 22.28 -13.56 -26.05
CA LEU A 98 21.86 -14.90 -26.43
C LEU A 98 21.76 -15.05 -27.97
N PHE A 99 21.19 -14.04 -28.64
CA PHE A 99 21.04 -14.05 -30.09
C PHE A 99 22.37 -13.95 -30.82
N SER A 100 23.33 -13.17 -30.32
CA SER A 100 24.65 -13.07 -30.94
C SER A 100 25.41 -14.39 -30.90
N GLU A 101 25.26 -15.17 -29.82
CA GLU A 101 25.83 -16.52 -29.75
C GLU A 101 25.14 -17.51 -30.69
N LEU A 102 23.82 -17.46 -30.80
CA LEU A 102 23.08 -18.31 -31.75
C LEU A 102 23.46 -18.02 -33.21
N LEU A 103 23.83 -16.78 -33.53
CA LEU A 103 24.31 -16.38 -34.84
C LEU A 103 25.80 -16.71 -35.09
N GLY A 104 26.50 -17.28 -34.10
CA GLY A 104 27.92 -17.64 -34.19
C GLY A 104 28.89 -16.46 -34.08
N LEU A 105 28.40 -15.27 -33.68
CA LEU A 105 29.23 -14.07 -33.53
C LEU A 105 30.16 -14.13 -32.30
N SER A 106 30.01 -15.15 -31.45
CA SER A 106 30.93 -15.47 -30.34
C SER A 106 31.20 -14.29 -29.40
N ALA A 107 30.18 -13.48 -29.11
CA ALA A 107 30.33 -12.24 -28.35
C ALA A 107 30.87 -12.46 -26.93
N LEU A 108 30.46 -13.54 -26.26
CA LEU A 108 30.98 -13.92 -24.95
C LEU A 108 32.41 -14.45 -25.08
N GLY A 109 32.67 -15.30 -26.08
CA GLY A 109 34.01 -15.83 -26.36
C GLY A 109 35.04 -14.74 -26.60
N ALA A 110 34.74 -13.77 -27.45
CA ALA A 110 35.60 -12.62 -27.74
C ALA A 110 35.77 -11.69 -26.54
N SER A 111 34.74 -11.56 -25.70
CA SER A 111 34.78 -10.67 -24.54
C SER A 111 35.58 -11.23 -23.38
N PHE A 112 35.53 -12.54 -23.12
CA PHE A 112 36.39 -13.17 -22.12
C PHE A 112 37.84 -13.36 -22.62
N GLY A 113 38.04 -13.34 -23.94
CA GLY A 113 39.37 -13.39 -24.55
C GLY A 113 40.13 -12.05 -24.53
N THR A 114 39.46 -10.92 -24.29
CA THR A 114 40.07 -9.58 -24.34
C THR A 114 39.78 -8.74 -23.09
N ALA A 115 40.79 -8.05 -22.56
CA ALA A 115 40.61 -7.19 -21.37
C ALA A 115 39.56 -6.08 -21.60
N LEU A 116 39.50 -5.53 -22.81
CA LEU A 116 38.51 -4.53 -23.21
C LEU A 116 37.07 -5.09 -23.18
N GLY A 117 36.85 -6.32 -23.66
CA GLY A 117 35.54 -6.96 -23.66
C GLY A 117 35.05 -7.27 -22.24
N ALA A 118 35.93 -7.79 -21.38
CA ALA A 118 35.60 -8.06 -19.98
C ALA A 118 35.21 -6.79 -19.20
N VAL A 119 35.95 -5.67 -19.41
CA VAL A 119 35.62 -4.38 -18.80
C VAL A 119 34.28 -3.85 -19.30
N SER A 120 34.01 -3.95 -20.61
CA SER A 120 32.74 -3.54 -21.21
C SER A 120 31.55 -4.28 -20.57
N ILE A 121 31.62 -5.61 -20.50
CA ILE A 121 30.59 -6.43 -19.88
C ILE A 121 30.39 -6.06 -18.39
N GLY A 122 31.48 -5.85 -17.66
CA GLY A 122 31.43 -5.44 -16.26
C GLY A 122 30.69 -4.11 -16.06
N ILE A 123 30.96 -3.11 -16.88
CA ILE A 123 30.28 -1.80 -16.85
C ILE A 123 28.78 -1.98 -17.16
N GLY A 124 28.45 -2.75 -18.20
CA GLY A 124 27.06 -3.00 -18.58
C GLY A 124 26.26 -3.73 -17.49
N LEU A 125 26.84 -4.74 -16.84
CA LEU A 125 26.25 -5.42 -15.68
C LEU A 125 26.04 -4.48 -14.50
N LEU A 126 27.02 -3.64 -14.19
CA LEU A 126 26.92 -2.67 -13.10
C LEU A 126 25.77 -1.68 -13.35
N LEU A 127 25.63 -1.18 -14.58
CA LEU A 127 24.53 -0.29 -14.96
C LEU A 127 23.16 -0.98 -14.80
N LEU A 128 23.03 -2.25 -15.20
CA LEU A 128 21.78 -3.01 -14.99
C LEU A 128 21.46 -3.22 -13.51
N ILE A 129 22.47 -3.52 -12.68
CA ILE A 129 22.29 -3.68 -11.23
C ILE A 129 21.82 -2.36 -10.61
N VAL A 130 22.46 -1.23 -10.96
CA VAL A 130 22.07 0.10 -10.48
C VAL A 130 20.64 0.45 -10.90
N ALA A 131 20.25 0.16 -12.14
CA ALA A 131 18.90 0.38 -12.65
C ALA A 131 17.86 -0.46 -11.87
N ARG A 132 18.17 -1.74 -11.64
CA ARG A 132 17.29 -2.66 -10.92
C ARG A 132 17.11 -2.26 -9.46
N ILE A 133 18.20 -1.93 -8.76
CA ILE A 133 18.15 -1.49 -7.36
C ILE A 133 17.33 -0.19 -7.24
N SER A 134 17.57 0.77 -8.12
CA SER A 134 16.85 2.06 -8.10
C SER A 134 15.35 1.88 -8.35
N SER A 135 14.98 1.04 -9.33
CA SER A 135 13.58 0.71 -9.63
C SER A 135 12.87 0.04 -8.44
N LEU A 136 13.53 -0.94 -7.80
CA LEU A 136 12.97 -1.61 -6.62
C LEU A 136 12.79 -0.65 -5.43
N ARG A 137 13.78 0.23 -5.18
CA ARG A 137 13.70 1.26 -4.13
C ARG A 137 12.55 2.25 -4.38
N MET A 138 12.33 2.66 -5.63
CA MET A 138 11.21 3.54 -5.99
C MET A 138 9.85 2.87 -5.77
N LEU A 139 9.73 1.59 -6.11
CA LEU A 139 8.53 0.80 -5.89
C LEU A 139 8.24 0.58 -4.40
N GLU A 140 9.27 0.29 -3.61
CA GLU A 140 9.13 0.07 -2.17
C GLU A 140 8.69 1.33 -1.43
N LYS A 141 9.26 2.50 -1.77
CA LYS A 141 8.84 3.80 -1.23
C LYS A 141 7.40 4.18 -1.60
N ALA A 142 6.88 3.63 -2.69
CA ALA A 142 5.53 3.91 -3.17
C ALA A 142 4.45 2.95 -2.62
N LYS A 143 4.84 1.94 -1.83
CA LYS A 143 3.88 1.07 -1.17
C LYS A 143 3.03 1.91 -0.20
N PRO A 144 1.68 1.85 -0.28
CA PRO A 144 0.82 2.51 0.69
C PRO A 144 1.17 2.06 2.11
N ARG A 145 1.25 3.02 3.05
CA ARG A 145 1.37 2.69 4.47
C ARG A 145 0.01 2.24 4.99
N GLU A 146 -0.01 1.23 5.85
CA GLU A 146 -1.22 0.79 6.53
C GLU A 146 -1.61 1.81 7.61
N THR A 147 -2.44 2.78 7.22
CA THR A 147 -3.03 3.78 8.10
C THR A 147 -4.49 4.03 7.72
N ASP A 148 -5.29 4.49 8.68
CA ASP A 148 -6.70 4.83 8.43
C ASP A 148 -7.03 6.23 8.99
N PRO A 149 -7.14 7.26 8.13
CA PRO A 149 -7.45 8.61 8.55
C PRO A 149 -8.90 8.77 9.04
N GLY A 150 -9.79 7.81 8.75
CA GLY A 150 -11.18 7.82 9.18
C GLY A 150 -11.43 7.14 10.53
N ALA A 151 -10.50 6.31 11.02
CA ALA A 151 -10.72 5.46 12.19
C ALA A 151 -11.11 6.27 13.45
N PHE A 152 -10.47 7.40 13.68
CA PHE A 152 -10.79 8.29 14.80
C PHE A 152 -12.25 8.75 14.75
N LEU A 153 -12.75 9.18 13.57
CA LEU A 153 -14.11 9.68 13.43
C LEU A 153 -15.15 8.55 13.59
N ASP A 154 -14.86 7.35 13.08
CA ASP A 154 -15.71 6.17 13.28
C ASP A 154 -15.79 5.80 14.78
N ALA A 155 -14.67 5.85 15.52
CA ALA A 155 -14.67 5.61 16.96
C ALA A 155 -15.48 6.66 17.74
N VAL A 156 -15.38 7.93 17.36
CA VAL A 156 -16.21 8.98 17.96
C VAL A 156 -17.69 8.76 17.65
N ALA A 157 -18.02 8.39 16.41
CA ALA A 157 -19.38 8.05 16.00
C ALA A 157 -19.97 6.88 16.82
N ILE A 158 -19.16 5.87 17.11
CA ILE A 158 -19.54 4.76 18.01
C ILE A 158 -19.85 5.28 19.42
N GLY A 159 -18.98 6.12 19.99
CA GLY A 159 -19.21 6.72 21.30
C GLY A 159 -20.46 7.59 21.37
N LEU A 160 -20.72 8.40 20.33
CA LEU A 160 -21.94 9.20 20.21
C LEU A 160 -23.19 8.32 20.15
N SER A 161 -23.13 7.23 19.38
CA SER A 161 -24.23 6.26 19.25
C SER A 161 -24.52 5.52 20.58
N ALA A 162 -23.55 5.48 21.48
CA ALA A 162 -23.69 4.97 22.85
C ALA A 162 -24.20 6.03 23.85
N GLY A 163 -24.47 7.26 23.40
CA GLY A 163 -25.00 8.35 24.21
C GLY A 163 -23.94 9.26 24.85
N LEU A 164 -22.66 9.09 24.53
CA LEU A 164 -21.63 10.03 24.99
C LEU A 164 -21.81 11.39 24.30
N ASN A 165 -21.50 12.47 25.02
CA ASN A 165 -21.39 13.79 24.39
C ASN A 165 -20.15 13.85 23.46
N PRO A 166 -20.09 14.78 22.49
CA PRO A 166 -19.01 14.82 21.49
C PRO A 166 -17.61 14.92 22.10
N LYS A 167 -17.44 15.72 23.16
CA LYS A 167 -16.15 15.89 23.83
C LYS A 167 -15.69 14.61 24.53
N ALA A 168 -16.61 13.90 25.20
CA ALA A 168 -16.31 12.64 25.88
C ALA A 168 -16.00 11.52 24.88
N ALA A 169 -16.78 11.41 23.79
CA ALA A 169 -16.52 10.45 22.72
C ALA A 169 -15.14 10.68 22.08
N ALA A 170 -14.79 11.94 21.78
CA ALA A 170 -13.48 12.32 21.26
C ALA A 170 -12.35 12.00 22.26
N ALA A 171 -12.53 12.29 23.54
CA ALA A 171 -11.53 11.99 24.56
C ALA A 171 -11.27 10.48 24.69
N MET A 172 -12.32 9.66 24.69
CA MET A 172 -12.22 8.20 24.71
C MET A 172 -11.48 7.67 23.47
N ALA A 173 -11.90 8.07 22.27
CA ALA A 173 -11.27 7.66 21.03
C ALA A 173 -9.79 8.06 20.96
N ARG A 174 -9.41 9.25 21.45
CA ARG A 174 -8.00 9.68 21.55
C ARG A 174 -7.18 8.80 22.49
N THR A 175 -7.70 8.53 23.68
CA THR A 175 -7.01 7.69 24.68
C THR A 175 -6.77 6.29 24.12
N LYS A 176 -7.79 5.68 23.52
CA LYS A 176 -7.70 4.35 22.92
C LYS A 176 -6.78 4.30 21.71
N SER A 177 -6.84 5.31 20.84
CA SER A 177 -5.92 5.41 19.70
C SER A 177 -4.46 5.51 20.16
N ARG A 178 -4.17 6.32 21.17
CA ARG A 178 -2.80 6.48 21.70
C ARG A 178 -2.24 5.16 22.24
N VAL A 179 -3.05 4.37 22.93
CA VAL A 179 -2.62 3.08 23.50
C VAL A 179 -2.31 2.06 22.40
N LEU A 180 -3.16 1.97 21.37
CA LEU A 180 -3.05 0.91 20.35
C LEU A 180 -2.10 1.25 19.20
N PHE A 181 -2.11 2.51 18.76
CA PHE A 181 -1.30 2.96 17.63
C PHE A 181 -0.01 3.67 18.05
N GLY A 182 0.12 4.10 19.31
CA GLY A 182 1.30 4.81 19.83
C GLY A 182 1.37 6.29 19.43
N ASP A 183 0.59 6.70 18.43
CA ASP A 183 0.56 8.06 17.90
C ASP A 183 -0.61 8.87 18.48
N GLU A 184 -0.37 10.16 18.68
CA GLU A 184 -1.45 11.10 18.98
C GLU A 184 -2.29 11.37 17.72
N ILE A 185 -3.60 11.56 17.92
CA ILE A 185 -4.49 12.04 16.85
C ILE A 185 -3.97 13.38 16.34
N SER A 186 -3.82 13.49 15.02
CA SER A 186 -3.27 14.69 14.41
C SER A 186 -4.16 15.91 14.67
N ALA A 187 -3.54 17.10 14.73
CA ALA A 187 -4.28 18.36 14.87
C ALA A 187 -5.32 18.56 13.75
N ASP A 188 -5.01 18.09 12.54
CA ASP A 188 -5.93 18.13 11.40
C ASP A 188 -7.18 17.27 11.62
N GLN A 189 -7.03 16.03 12.11
CA GLN A 189 -8.18 15.17 12.44
C GLN A 189 -9.06 15.77 13.55
N LEU A 190 -8.44 16.41 14.56
CA LEU A 190 -9.19 17.11 15.61
C LEU A 190 -9.95 18.32 15.06
N ASN A 191 -9.34 19.08 14.15
CA ASN A 191 -10.00 20.21 13.50
C ASN A 191 -11.19 19.76 12.66
N ILE A 192 -11.05 18.67 11.89
CA ILE A 192 -12.13 18.08 11.09
C ILE A 192 -13.29 17.62 11.99
N PHE A 193 -13.00 17.06 13.16
CA PHE A 193 -14.01 16.69 14.13
C PHE A 193 -14.74 17.91 14.70
N TRP A 194 -14.02 18.92 15.20
CA TRP A 194 -14.65 20.10 15.80
C TRP A 194 -15.41 20.95 14.79
N GLU A 195 -14.95 21.00 13.55
CA GLU A 195 -15.70 21.61 12.46
C GLU A 195 -17.00 20.85 12.20
N ALA A 196 -17.01 19.52 12.25
CA ALA A 196 -18.23 18.72 12.11
C ALA A 196 -19.22 18.98 13.26
N VAL A 197 -18.73 19.10 14.49
CA VAL A 197 -19.55 19.48 15.66
C VAL A 197 -20.19 20.85 15.42
N LYS A 198 -19.40 21.85 15.05
CA LYS A 198 -19.89 23.20 14.76
C LYS A 198 -20.94 23.21 13.63
N VAL A 199 -20.70 22.46 12.56
CA VAL A 199 -21.67 22.33 11.46
C VAL A 199 -22.97 21.69 11.94
N SER A 200 -22.90 20.63 12.74
CA SER A 200 -24.08 19.96 13.32
C SER A 200 -24.89 20.91 14.20
N GLU A 201 -24.23 21.66 15.09
CA GLU A 201 -24.88 22.65 15.97
C GLU A 201 -25.56 23.79 15.20
N GLN A 202 -24.97 24.23 14.09
CA GLN A 202 -25.49 25.34 13.29
C GLN A 202 -26.59 24.94 12.31
N SER A 203 -26.58 23.69 11.83
CA SER A 203 -27.47 23.23 10.75
C SER A 203 -28.51 22.20 11.19
N GLY A 204 -28.39 21.64 12.40
CA GLY A 204 -29.26 20.57 12.89
C GLY A 204 -29.01 19.20 12.26
N ILE A 205 -27.99 19.05 11.40
CA ILE A 205 -27.62 17.75 10.81
C ILE A 205 -27.13 16.81 11.92
N ALA A 206 -27.54 15.54 11.86
CA ALA A 206 -27.08 14.52 12.82
C ALA A 206 -25.54 14.35 12.74
N LEU A 207 -24.85 14.67 13.86
CA LEU A 207 -23.39 14.60 13.94
C LEU A 207 -22.83 13.23 13.57
N ASN A 208 -23.50 12.14 14.02
CA ASN A 208 -23.06 10.77 13.76
C ASN A 208 -22.89 10.49 12.25
N GLY A 209 -23.92 10.79 11.45
CA GLY A 209 -23.87 10.59 10.00
C GLY A 209 -22.84 11.48 9.31
N LEU A 210 -22.68 12.72 9.79
CA LEU A 210 -21.66 13.64 9.27
C LEU A 210 -20.23 13.13 9.53
N LEU A 211 -19.96 12.57 10.71
CA LEU A 211 -18.66 12.00 11.04
C LEU A 211 -18.34 10.77 10.19
N LEU A 212 -19.29 9.85 10.03
CA LEU A 212 -19.12 8.67 9.17
C LEU A 212 -18.85 9.07 7.71
N ALA A 213 -19.60 10.05 7.18
CA ALA A 213 -19.39 10.56 5.83
C ALA A 213 -18.02 11.26 5.67
N ARG A 214 -17.57 12.02 6.67
CA ARG A 214 -16.22 12.63 6.66
C ARG A 214 -15.13 11.57 6.77
N ALA A 215 -15.33 10.51 7.55
CA ALA A 215 -14.41 9.37 7.64
C ALA A 215 -14.21 8.70 6.26
N ASP A 216 -15.30 8.47 5.54
CA ASP A 216 -15.24 7.90 4.19
C ASP A 216 -14.58 8.86 3.20
N ALA A 217 -14.90 10.16 3.27
CA ALA A 217 -14.25 11.17 2.44
C ALA A 217 -12.72 11.21 2.68
N LEU A 218 -12.27 11.09 3.92
CA LEU A 218 -10.84 11.05 4.26
C LEU A 218 -10.15 9.80 3.68
N ARG A 219 -10.78 8.63 3.79
CA ARG A 219 -10.28 7.39 3.18
C ARG A 219 -10.20 7.51 1.66
N HIS A 220 -11.25 8.04 1.03
CA HIS A 220 -11.27 8.27 -0.42
C HIS A 220 -10.17 9.23 -0.87
N ARG A 221 -9.92 10.31 -0.12
CA ARG A 221 -8.82 11.26 -0.40
C ARG A 221 -7.46 10.58 -0.30
N LEU A 222 -7.22 9.78 0.75
CA LEU A 222 -5.98 9.01 0.90
C LEU A 222 -5.73 8.12 -0.32
N TRP A 223 -6.74 7.33 -0.71
CA TRP A 223 -6.63 6.42 -1.85
C TRP A 223 -6.46 7.14 -3.19
N SER A 224 -7.17 8.25 -3.40
CA SER A 224 -7.01 9.10 -4.59
C SER A 224 -5.57 9.64 -4.70
N ASN A 225 -5.01 10.13 -3.59
CA ASN A 225 -3.64 10.63 -3.53
C ASN A 225 -2.63 9.51 -3.84
N HIS A 226 -2.83 8.31 -3.30
CA HIS A 226 -1.98 7.17 -3.64
C HIS A 226 -2.07 6.84 -5.13
N ARG A 227 -3.26 6.74 -5.74
CA ARG A 227 -3.39 6.51 -7.18
C ARG A 227 -2.64 7.55 -8.03
N SER A 228 -2.74 8.82 -7.66
CA SER A 228 -2.01 9.91 -8.34
C SER A 228 -0.49 9.76 -8.22
N GLN A 229 0.01 9.43 -7.03
CA GLN A 229 1.43 9.15 -6.82
C GLN A 229 1.91 7.96 -7.64
N LEU A 230 1.10 6.90 -7.76
CA LEU A 230 1.43 5.75 -8.59
C LEU A 230 1.47 6.08 -10.08
N ALA A 231 0.52 6.87 -10.57
CA ALA A 231 0.53 7.32 -11.96
C ALA A 231 1.82 8.10 -12.30
N LYS A 232 2.27 8.97 -11.39
CA LYS A 232 3.55 9.69 -11.52
C LYS A 232 4.75 8.74 -11.46
N LEU A 233 4.69 7.72 -10.58
CA LEU A 233 5.74 6.72 -10.46
C LEU A 233 5.92 5.93 -11.75
N SER A 234 4.84 5.54 -12.43
CA SER A 234 4.89 4.83 -13.71
C SER A 234 5.73 5.57 -14.75
N ILE A 235 5.61 6.90 -14.81
CA ILE A 235 6.39 7.75 -15.71
C ILE A 235 7.82 7.89 -15.19
N SER A 236 7.99 8.17 -13.89
CA SER A 236 9.31 8.39 -13.30
C SER A 236 10.18 7.13 -13.28
N LEU A 237 9.59 5.93 -13.30
CA LEU A 237 10.31 4.65 -13.38
C LEU A 237 10.98 4.46 -14.74
N LEU A 238 10.46 5.06 -15.82
CA LEU A 238 11.03 4.93 -17.16
C LEU A 238 12.34 5.70 -17.32
N ILE A 239 12.53 6.79 -16.57
CA ILE A 239 13.73 7.64 -16.67
C ILE A 239 15.01 6.90 -16.24
N PRO A 240 15.14 6.37 -15.01
CA PRO A 240 16.34 5.66 -14.60
C PRO A 240 16.54 4.38 -15.40
N LEU A 241 15.44 3.75 -15.83
CA LEU A 241 15.52 2.54 -16.64
C LEU A 241 16.02 2.82 -18.05
N GLY A 242 15.46 3.81 -18.75
CA GLY A 242 15.89 4.19 -20.10
C GLY A 242 17.32 4.73 -20.11
N LEU A 243 17.69 5.57 -19.14
CA LEU A 243 19.02 6.16 -19.03
C LEU A 243 20.10 5.11 -18.73
N ALA A 244 19.79 4.05 -17.99
CA ALA A 244 20.74 2.98 -17.68
C ALA A 244 20.71 1.83 -18.70
N ALA A 245 19.55 1.49 -19.25
CA ALA A 245 19.40 0.36 -20.17
C ALA A 245 20.04 0.61 -21.53
N LEU A 246 19.98 1.84 -22.06
CA LEU A 246 20.56 2.15 -23.37
C LEU A 246 22.09 2.06 -23.37
N PRO A 247 22.82 2.67 -22.41
CA PRO A 247 24.26 2.45 -22.28
C PRO A 247 24.60 0.99 -21.94
N ALA A 248 23.83 0.34 -21.06
CA ALA A 248 24.05 -1.07 -20.74
C ALA A 248 23.94 -1.98 -21.97
N PHE A 249 22.96 -1.72 -22.85
CA PHE A 249 22.81 -2.44 -24.11
C PHE A 249 24.02 -2.26 -25.02
N VAL A 250 24.55 -1.03 -25.14
CA VAL A 250 25.76 -0.77 -25.93
C VAL A 250 26.95 -1.57 -25.38
N PHE A 251 27.18 -1.54 -24.07
CA PHE A 251 28.30 -2.23 -23.44
C PHE A 251 28.16 -3.77 -23.41
N LEU A 252 26.93 -4.30 -23.36
CA LEU A 252 26.69 -5.75 -23.31
C LEU A 252 26.50 -6.40 -24.68
N ALA A 253 25.94 -5.69 -25.65
CA ALA A 253 25.60 -6.26 -26.96
C ALA A 253 26.47 -5.69 -28.09
N VAL A 254 26.58 -4.35 -28.20
CA VAL A 254 27.20 -3.72 -29.37
C VAL A 254 28.72 -3.83 -29.33
N VAL A 255 29.36 -3.47 -28.21
CA VAL A 255 30.82 -3.48 -28.07
C VAL A 255 31.40 -4.90 -28.21
N PRO A 256 30.89 -5.93 -27.50
CA PRO A 256 31.32 -7.32 -27.68
C PRO A 256 31.22 -7.84 -29.12
N VAL A 257 30.09 -7.57 -29.80
CA VAL A 257 29.91 -8.00 -31.20
C VAL A 257 30.91 -7.30 -32.11
N GLY A 258 31.16 -6.01 -31.92
CA GLY A 258 32.20 -5.28 -32.64
C GLY A 258 33.57 -5.92 -32.45
N ILE A 259 33.97 -6.20 -31.20
CA ILE A 259 35.25 -6.87 -30.90
C ILE A 259 35.34 -8.24 -31.57
N GLY A 260 34.26 -9.04 -31.52
CA GLY A 260 34.20 -10.35 -32.17
C GLY A 260 34.41 -10.28 -33.68
N LEU A 261 33.77 -9.31 -34.35
CA LEU A 261 33.92 -9.11 -35.79
C LEU A 261 35.34 -8.70 -36.19
N PHE A 262 35.99 -7.79 -35.45
CA PHE A 262 37.36 -7.36 -35.73
C PHE A 262 38.42 -8.40 -35.34
N SER A 263 38.08 -9.34 -34.46
CA SER A 263 38.98 -10.45 -34.08
C SER A 263 38.87 -11.65 -35.02
N ALA A 264 37.78 -11.75 -35.79
CA ALA A 264 37.51 -12.83 -36.75
C ALA A 264 38.06 -12.56 -38.17
N THR A 265 38.52 -11.34 -38.44
CA THR A 265 39.27 -10.94 -39.64
C THR A 265 40.76 -10.96 -39.40
#